data_AF-A0A4Q2DMB9-F1
#
_entry.id   AF-A0A4Q2DMB9-F1
#
_cell.length_a   1.000
_cell.length_b   1.000
_cell.length_c   1.000
_cell.angle_alpha   90.00
_cell.angle_beta   90.00
_cell.angle_gamma   90.00
#
_symmetry.space_group_name_H-M   'P 1'
#
loop_
_entity.id
_entity.type
_entity.pdbx_description
1 polymer ?
#
loop_
_entity_poly.entity_id
_entity_poly.type
_entity_poly.pdbx_seq_one_letter_code
_entity_poly.pdbx_strand_id
1 'polypeptide(L)'
;MPSARAFIRDSSVKELDADGDEILAGAEPSRWPSSSAEAPEVLLQNVKRRSEIRELILAGQVDDAIDLLNKYFPSVLAESPSQFERPSSSNPEGGFTYISATSVEAAHLLLNLRILAFIEACRTRPLEIPHPTKAPPEVVPSNIASQSDISTAMDTSEHSTLPPIELPNVEPGVRDIDPEVLDSLICKGRKLYALVKALPNPKDREVYKQELKNVGGILAYKDPEKSSVAKYLAYQRREAVADQINRAVLRE
;
A
#
# COMPACT_ATOMS: atom_id res chain seq x y z
N MET A 1 -20.61 12.70 -2.28
CA MET A 1 -19.30 13.22 -1.86
C MET A 1 -19.05 14.52 -2.62
N PRO A 2 -19.07 15.70 -1.96
CA PRO A 2 -18.64 16.94 -2.61
C PRO A 2 -17.15 16.83 -2.97
N SER A 3 -16.80 17.13 -4.23
CA SER A 3 -15.41 17.13 -4.69
C SER A 3 -14.63 18.25 -4.00
N ALA A 4 -13.33 18.08 -3.74
CA ALA A 4 -12.47 19.11 -3.15
C ALA A 4 -12.56 20.48 -3.87
N ARG A 5 -12.92 20.48 -5.16
CA ARG A 5 -13.22 21.69 -5.94
C ARG A 5 -14.41 22.50 -5.43
N ALA A 6 -15.43 21.85 -4.85
CA ALA A 6 -16.58 22.53 -4.27
C ALA A 6 -16.19 23.29 -2.99
N PHE A 7 -15.39 22.66 -2.11
CA PHE A 7 -14.92 23.29 -0.89
C PHE A 7 -13.97 24.47 -1.11
N ILE A 8 -13.11 24.42 -2.14
CA ILE A 8 -12.22 25.56 -2.46
C ILE A 8 -13.03 26.77 -2.93
N ARG A 9 -14.17 26.58 -3.60
CA ARG A 9 -15.05 27.69 -4.00
C ARG A 9 -15.82 28.28 -2.83
N ASP A 10 -16.23 27.45 -1.86
CA ASP A 10 -16.98 27.91 -0.69
C ASP A 10 -16.09 28.49 0.43
N SER A 11 -14.78 28.20 0.41
CA SER A 11 -13.82 28.68 1.42
C SER A 11 -13.09 29.97 1.03
N SER A 12 -13.65 30.76 0.11
CA SER A 12 -13.18 32.13 -0.08
C SER A 12 -13.63 32.94 1.13
N VAL A 13 -12.71 33.19 2.07
CA VAL A 13 -12.96 34.04 3.26
C VAL A 13 -13.42 35.39 2.74
N LYS A 14 -14.70 35.71 2.93
CA LYS A 14 -15.23 37.05 2.68
C LYS A 14 -14.69 37.92 3.81
N GLU A 15 -13.81 38.86 3.47
CA GLU A 15 -13.41 39.90 4.41
C GLU A 15 -14.64 40.77 4.65
N LEU A 16 -15.16 40.71 5.87
CA LEU A 16 -16.27 41.53 6.36
C LEU A 16 -15.66 42.67 7.17
N ASP A 17 -16.18 43.88 6.99
CA ASP A 17 -15.80 45.02 7.84
C ASP A 17 -16.44 44.93 9.23
N ALA A 18 -16.18 45.93 10.07
CA ALA A 18 -16.62 45.96 11.47
C ALA A 18 -18.16 46.02 11.62
N ASP A 19 -18.87 46.38 10.55
CA ASP A 19 -20.32 46.45 10.40
C ASP A 19 -20.91 45.19 9.74
N GLY A 20 -20.08 44.30 9.19
CA GLY A 20 -20.51 43.02 8.63
C GLY A 20 -20.99 43.12 7.18
N ASP A 21 -20.65 44.20 6.49
CA ASP A 21 -20.92 44.38 5.07
C ASP A 21 -19.79 43.77 4.22
N GLU A 22 -20.16 43.23 3.06
CA GLU A 22 -19.21 42.64 2.12
C GLU A 22 -18.37 43.75 1.48
N ILE A 23 -17.06 43.79 1.77
CA ILE A 23 -16.14 44.78 1.19
C ILE A 23 -15.95 44.46 -0.30
N LEU A 24 -16.80 45.01 -1.17
CA LEU A 24 -16.52 45.07 -2.60
C LEU A 24 -15.32 46.02 -2.78
N ALA A 25 -14.12 45.46 -2.90
CA ALA A 25 -12.90 46.18 -3.23
C ALA A 25 -13.02 46.80 -4.64
N GLY A 26 -13.77 47.89 -4.73
CA GLY A 26 -13.91 48.75 -5.90
C GLY A 26 -12.94 49.92 -5.81
N ALA A 27 -11.98 49.93 -6.74
CA ALA A 27 -11.23 51.09 -7.21
C ALA A 27 -10.12 51.67 -6.31
N GLU A 28 -8.98 50.98 -6.23
CA GLU A 28 -7.66 51.60 -6.11
C GLU A 28 -6.65 50.75 -6.92
N PRO A 29 -5.86 51.31 -7.86
CA PRO A 29 -4.88 50.54 -8.64
C PRO A 29 -3.60 50.35 -7.81
N SER A 30 -3.72 49.67 -6.67
CA SER A 30 -2.58 49.27 -5.85
C SER A 30 -2.10 47.90 -6.30
N ARG A 31 -1.12 47.96 -7.20
CA ARG A 31 -0.02 47.02 -7.46
C ARG A 31 0.21 45.93 -6.39
N TRP A 32 -0.57 44.85 -6.43
CA TRP A 32 -0.24 43.55 -5.83
C TRP A 32 -0.38 42.50 -6.93
N PRO A 33 0.62 41.62 -7.14
CA PRO A 33 0.60 40.70 -8.27
C PRO A 33 -0.55 39.70 -8.07
N SER A 34 -1.30 39.45 -9.13
CA SER A 34 -2.46 38.53 -9.24
C SER A 34 -2.09 37.05 -9.05
N SER A 35 -1.22 36.72 -8.10
CA SER A 35 -0.70 35.37 -7.81
C SER A 35 -1.75 34.41 -7.21
N SER A 36 -2.96 34.88 -6.88
CA SER A 36 -3.91 34.09 -6.08
C SER A 36 -4.69 33.02 -6.87
N ALA A 37 -4.70 33.05 -8.19
CA ALA A 37 -5.38 32.03 -9.01
C ALA A 37 -4.50 30.81 -9.32
N GLU A 38 -3.17 30.96 -9.26
CA GLU A 38 -2.23 29.86 -9.52
C GLU A 38 -2.09 28.91 -8.31
N ALA A 39 -2.10 29.46 -7.09
CA ALA A 39 -1.99 28.68 -5.86
C ALA A 39 -3.06 27.56 -5.70
N PRO A 40 -4.37 27.80 -5.90
CA PRO A 40 -5.39 26.76 -5.75
C PRO A 40 -5.32 25.68 -6.84
N GLU A 41 -4.95 26.03 -8.08
CA GLU A 41 -4.85 25.03 -9.16
C GLU A 41 -3.61 24.14 -8.96
N VAL A 42 -2.47 24.69 -8.50
CA VAL A 42 -1.28 23.91 -8.14
C VAL A 42 -1.58 22.93 -7.00
N LEU A 43 -2.32 23.37 -5.97
CA LEU A 43 -2.76 22.49 -4.89
C LEU A 43 -3.66 21.35 -5.40
N LEU A 44 -4.61 21.67 -6.27
CA LEU A 44 -5.49 20.66 -6.90
C LEU A 44 -4.69 19.67 -7.75
N GLN A 45 -3.68 20.12 -8.49
CA GLN A 45 -2.79 19.24 -9.25
C GLN A 45 -1.98 18.33 -8.34
N ASN A 46 -1.47 18.84 -7.21
CA ASN A 46 -0.74 18.02 -6.25
C ASN A 46 -1.62 16.95 -5.60
N VAL A 47 -2.89 17.29 -5.28
CA VAL A 47 -3.87 16.30 -4.80
C VAL A 47 -4.11 15.20 -5.83
N LYS A 48 -4.28 15.56 -7.11
CA LYS A 48 -4.47 14.58 -8.20
C LYS A 48 -3.24 13.68 -8.35
N ARG A 49 -2.04 14.26 -8.41
CA ARG A 49 -0.77 13.51 -8.54
C ARG A 49 -0.60 12.53 -7.38
N ARG A 50 -0.93 12.94 -6.15
CA ARG A 50 -0.88 12.07 -4.98
C ARG A 50 -1.90 10.93 -5.04
N SER A 51 -3.12 11.20 -5.53
CA SER A 51 -4.13 10.16 -5.77
C SER A 51 -3.62 9.12 -6.77
N GLU A 52 -3.05 9.59 -7.88
CA GLU A 52 -2.49 8.75 -8.93
C GLU A 52 -1.32 7.87 -8.43
N ILE A 53 -0.38 8.45 -7.67
CA ILE A 53 0.71 7.68 -7.03
C ILE A 53 0.15 6.60 -6.11
N ARG A 54 -0.84 6.94 -5.29
CA ARG A 54 -1.48 5.98 -4.39
C ARG A 54 -2.14 4.86 -5.19
N GLU A 55 -2.90 5.18 -6.22
CA GLU A 55 -3.58 4.19 -7.07
C GLU A 55 -2.59 3.23 -7.72
N LEU A 56 -1.47 3.72 -8.25
CA LEU A 56 -0.40 2.89 -8.81
C LEU A 56 0.19 1.93 -7.77
N ILE A 57 0.50 2.41 -6.56
CA ILE A 57 1.01 1.54 -5.48
C ILE A 57 -0.01 0.48 -5.09
N LEU A 58 -1.29 0.85 -4.96
CA LEU A 58 -2.37 -0.07 -4.60
C LEU A 58 -2.67 -1.09 -5.70
N ALA A 59 -2.46 -0.73 -6.97
CA ALA A 59 -2.56 -1.63 -8.11
C ALA A 59 -1.36 -2.59 -8.23
N GLY A 60 -0.25 -2.31 -7.52
CA GLY A 60 1.01 -3.06 -7.64
C GLY A 60 1.93 -2.57 -8.76
N GLN A 61 1.60 -1.45 -9.40
CA GLN A 61 2.42 -0.79 -10.42
C GLN A 61 3.48 0.12 -9.77
N VAL A 62 4.39 -0.51 -9.03
CA VAL A 62 5.32 0.22 -8.16
C VAL A 62 6.40 0.97 -8.93
N ASP A 63 6.88 0.41 -10.05
CA ASP A 63 7.90 1.07 -10.87
C ASP A 63 7.34 2.37 -11.50
N ASP A 64 6.09 2.34 -12.02
CA ASP A 64 5.39 3.53 -12.53
C ASP A 64 5.19 4.59 -11.42
N ALA A 65 4.88 4.15 -10.19
CA ALA A 65 4.74 5.06 -9.04
C ALA A 65 6.07 5.75 -8.68
N ILE A 66 7.20 5.03 -8.76
CA ILE A 66 8.54 5.59 -8.54
C ILE A 66 8.85 6.65 -9.60
N ASP A 67 8.54 6.38 -10.87
CA ASP A 67 8.77 7.33 -11.96
C ASP A 67 7.93 8.60 -11.77
N LEU A 68 6.67 8.44 -11.35
CA LEU A 68 5.79 9.58 -11.06
C LEU A 68 6.28 10.41 -9.85
N LEU A 69 6.78 9.74 -8.81
CA LEU A 69 7.42 10.39 -7.66
C LEU A 69 8.65 11.19 -8.08
N ASN A 70 9.58 10.58 -8.83
CA ASN A 70 10.77 11.29 -9.32
C ASN A 70 10.41 12.48 -10.22
N LYS A 71 9.30 12.40 -10.95
CA LYS A 71 8.85 13.45 -11.87
C LYS A 71 8.24 14.65 -11.14
N TYR A 72 7.41 14.42 -10.12
CA TYR A 72 6.62 15.50 -9.49
C TYR A 72 7.01 15.82 -8.04
N PHE A 73 7.68 14.90 -7.35
CA PHE A 73 8.10 15.01 -5.94
C PHE A 73 9.54 14.47 -5.76
N PRO A 74 10.53 15.02 -6.49
CA PRO A 74 11.87 14.44 -6.56
C PRO A 74 12.60 14.38 -5.21
N SER A 75 12.28 15.27 -4.25
CA SER A 75 12.91 15.28 -2.93
C SER A 75 12.43 14.15 -2.00
N VAL A 76 11.30 13.48 -2.30
CA VAL A 76 10.77 12.38 -1.47
C VAL A 76 11.73 11.20 -1.47
N LEU A 77 12.37 10.94 -2.62
CA LEU A 77 13.29 9.83 -2.80
C LEU A 77 14.75 10.28 -2.89
N ALA A 78 15.03 11.58 -2.90
CA ALA A 78 16.39 12.10 -2.84
C ALA A 78 16.92 12.05 -1.40
N GLU A 79 18.12 11.50 -1.22
CA GLU A 79 18.81 11.55 0.07
C GLU A 79 19.15 13.01 0.42
N SER A 80 18.43 13.58 1.38
CA SER A 80 18.78 14.87 1.96
C SER A 80 19.72 14.65 3.15
N PRO A 81 20.88 15.31 3.22
CA PRO A 81 21.89 15.08 4.26
C PRO A 81 21.51 15.62 5.66
N SER A 82 20.26 16.06 5.88
CA SER A 82 19.90 16.95 7.00
C SER A 82 18.97 16.35 8.07
N GLN A 83 18.72 15.04 8.09
CA GLN A 83 17.82 14.43 9.09
C GLN A 83 18.51 13.34 9.92
N PHE A 84 19.66 13.68 10.51
CA PHE A 84 20.11 12.98 11.70
C PHE A 84 19.37 13.59 12.90
N GLU A 85 18.80 12.75 13.76
CA GLU A 85 18.13 13.08 15.03
C GLU A 85 16.59 13.20 15.00
N ARG A 86 15.92 12.03 14.98
CA ARG A 86 14.82 11.80 15.93
C ARG A 86 14.70 10.31 16.29
N PRO A 87 14.64 9.95 17.58
CA PRO A 87 14.41 8.57 17.99
C PRO A 87 12.96 8.18 17.65
N SER A 88 12.79 7.22 16.74
CA SER A 88 11.50 6.65 16.41
C SER A 88 11.12 5.61 17.46
N SER A 89 10.26 5.98 18.41
CA SER A 89 9.58 5.03 19.30
C SER A 89 8.41 4.39 18.54
N SER A 90 8.42 3.07 18.35
CA SER A 90 7.30 2.31 17.79
C SER A 90 6.76 1.31 18.81
N ASN A 91 5.51 1.50 19.23
CA ASN A 91 4.65 0.42 19.77
C ASN A 91 3.92 -0.23 18.58
N PRO A 92 3.83 -1.57 18.49
CA PRO A 92 3.00 -2.24 17.50
C PRO A 92 1.68 -2.68 18.13
N GLU A 93 0.57 -2.04 17.77
CA GLU A 93 -0.76 -2.62 17.94
C GLU A 93 -1.35 -2.99 16.57
N GLY A 94 -1.59 -4.29 16.37
CA GLY A 94 -2.66 -4.86 15.54
C GLY A 94 -2.54 -4.83 14.00
N GLY A 95 -1.69 -3.99 13.41
CA GLY A 95 -1.56 -3.86 11.94
C GLY A 95 -0.27 -4.47 11.40
N PHE A 96 -0.29 -4.95 10.15
CA PHE A 96 0.86 -5.54 9.44
C PHE A 96 2.16 -4.73 9.63
N THR A 97 3.02 -5.17 10.56
CA THR A 97 4.23 -4.43 10.95
C THR A 97 5.38 -4.86 10.03
N TYR A 98 5.70 -4.03 9.03
CA TYR A 98 6.95 -4.14 8.27
C TYR A 98 7.90 -3.00 8.70
N ILE A 99 9.16 -3.14 8.31
CA ILE A 99 10.26 -2.33 8.84
C ILE A 99 10.08 -0.87 8.47
N SER A 100 10.27 -0.01 9.47
CA SER A 100 10.25 1.44 9.30
C SER A 100 8.95 1.95 8.65
N ALA A 101 7.81 1.28 8.87
CA ALA A 101 6.50 1.66 8.34
C ALA A 101 6.09 3.10 8.68
N THR A 102 6.73 3.73 9.67
CA THR A 102 6.52 5.11 10.08
C THR A 102 7.64 6.07 9.65
N SER A 103 8.77 5.57 9.16
CA SER A 103 9.87 6.42 8.69
C SER A 103 9.48 7.13 7.40
N VAL A 104 9.95 8.36 7.25
CA VAL A 104 9.80 9.17 6.03
C VAL A 104 11.16 9.49 5.40
N GLU A 105 12.21 8.79 5.83
CA GLU A 105 13.54 8.94 5.25
C GLU A 105 13.59 8.35 3.84
N ALA A 106 14.16 9.09 2.88
CA ALA A 106 14.20 8.73 1.46
C ALA A 106 14.72 7.30 1.20
N ALA A 107 15.79 6.90 1.89
CA ALA A 107 16.37 5.57 1.76
C ALA A 107 15.41 4.46 2.21
N HIS A 108 14.66 4.67 3.30
CA HIS A 108 13.64 3.73 3.77
C HIS A 108 12.44 3.67 2.83
N LEU A 109 11.98 4.82 2.32
CA LEU A 109 10.88 4.90 1.36
C LEU A 109 11.22 4.14 0.07
N LEU A 110 12.38 4.43 -0.52
CA LEU A 110 12.85 3.76 -1.72
C LEU A 110 12.99 2.26 -1.50
N LEU A 111 13.57 1.85 -0.38
CA LEU A 111 13.75 0.43 -0.07
C LEU A 111 12.41 -0.28 0.12
N ASN A 112 11.45 0.32 0.82
CA ASN A 112 10.11 -0.24 1.00
C ASN A 112 9.36 -0.38 -0.32
N LEU A 113 9.45 0.63 -1.20
CA LEU A 113 8.91 0.55 -2.57
C LEU A 113 9.57 -0.58 -3.36
N ARG A 114 10.90 -0.68 -3.36
CA ARG A 114 11.60 -1.75 -4.10
C ARG A 114 11.30 -3.15 -3.55
N ILE A 115 11.14 -3.29 -2.24
CA ILE A 115 10.71 -4.56 -1.62
C ILE A 115 9.29 -4.89 -2.08
N LEU A 116 8.38 -3.91 -2.09
CA LEU A 116 7.03 -4.12 -2.60
C LEU A 116 7.06 -4.56 -4.08
N ALA A 117 7.83 -3.87 -4.93
CA ALA A 117 7.99 -4.24 -6.35
C ALA A 117 8.53 -5.67 -6.54
N PHE A 118 9.44 -6.11 -5.67
CA PHE A 118 9.93 -7.50 -5.67
C PHE A 118 8.85 -8.49 -5.26
N ILE A 119 8.09 -8.22 -4.20
CA ILE A 119 6.98 -9.06 -3.75
C ILE A 119 5.92 -9.18 -4.85
N GLU A 120 5.57 -8.07 -5.50
CA GLU A 120 4.62 -8.04 -6.62
C GLU A 120 5.11 -8.89 -7.80
N ALA A 121 6.41 -8.84 -8.12
CA ALA A 121 6.99 -9.72 -9.14
C ALA A 121 7.01 -11.21 -8.75
N CYS A 122 6.91 -11.52 -7.45
CA CYS A 122 6.85 -12.90 -6.97
C CYS A 122 5.42 -13.50 -6.96
N ARG A 123 4.39 -12.69 -7.18
CA ARG A 123 3.00 -13.16 -7.21
C ARG A 123 2.77 -14.11 -8.37
N THR A 124 1.95 -15.13 -8.13
CA THR A 124 1.39 -16.00 -9.17
C THR A 124 -0.03 -15.63 -9.54
N ARG A 125 -0.70 -14.82 -8.71
CA ARG A 125 -2.07 -14.37 -8.95
C ARG A 125 -2.18 -12.87 -8.73
N PRO A 126 -2.90 -12.14 -9.60
CA PRO A 126 -3.25 -10.76 -9.33
C PRO A 126 -3.98 -10.64 -7.99
N LEU A 127 -3.65 -9.61 -7.21
CA LEU A 127 -4.34 -9.35 -5.96
C LEU A 127 -5.69 -8.68 -6.24
N GLU A 128 -6.74 -9.18 -5.61
CA GLU A 128 -8.05 -8.52 -5.60
C GLU A 128 -7.95 -7.23 -4.77
N ILE A 129 -8.20 -6.09 -5.41
CA ILE A 129 -8.26 -4.80 -4.73
C ILE A 129 -9.60 -4.76 -4.00
N PRO A 130 -9.63 -4.59 -2.66
CA PRO A 130 -10.87 -4.39 -1.95
C PRO A 130 -11.53 -3.11 -2.47
N HIS A 131 -12.54 -3.26 -3.31
CA HIS A 131 -13.38 -2.12 -3.68
C HIS A 131 -14.19 -1.73 -2.44
N PRO A 132 -14.35 -0.43 -2.14
CA PRO A 132 -15.37 -0.01 -1.21
C PRO A 132 -16.72 -0.41 -1.81
N THR A 133 -17.28 -1.54 -1.33
CA THR A 133 -18.54 -2.08 -1.82
C THR A 133 -19.62 -1.00 -1.77
N LYS A 134 -20.09 -0.60 -2.95
CA LYS A 134 -21.35 0.13 -3.11
C LYS A 134 -22.47 -0.78 -2.59
N ALA A 135 -22.97 -0.48 -1.40
CA ALA A 135 -24.17 -1.01 -0.73
C ALA A 135 -24.32 -2.55 -0.63
N PRO A 136 -24.91 -3.08 0.46
CA PRO A 136 -25.26 -4.49 0.53
C PRO A 136 -26.25 -4.86 -0.59
N PRO A 137 -26.14 -6.03 -1.23
CA PRO A 137 -27.19 -6.51 -2.12
C PRO A 137 -28.47 -6.70 -1.29
N GLU A 138 -29.56 -6.11 -1.77
CA GLU A 138 -30.90 -6.31 -1.24
C GLU A 138 -31.19 -7.81 -1.11
N VAL A 139 -31.55 -8.21 0.10
CA VAL A 139 -32.04 -9.54 0.41
C VAL A 139 -33.38 -9.70 -0.32
N VAL A 140 -33.38 -10.38 -1.46
CA VAL A 140 -34.61 -10.87 -2.09
C VAL A 140 -35.03 -12.16 -1.38
N PRO A 141 -36.20 -12.21 -0.71
CA PRO A 141 -36.67 -13.42 -0.09
C PRO A 141 -37.31 -14.32 -1.15
N SER A 142 -36.60 -15.36 -1.58
CA SER A 142 -37.20 -16.44 -2.37
C SER A 142 -37.90 -17.43 -1.45
N ASN A 143 -39.21 -17.26 -1.43
CA ASN A 143 -40.22 -18.13 -0.87
C ASN A 143 -40.32 -19.41 -1.73
N ILE A 144 -39.95 -20.59 -1.19
CA ILE A 144 -40.42 -21.89 -1.71
C ILE A 144 -40.79 -22.76 -0.52
N ALA A 145 -42.10 -22.95 -0.35
CA ALA A 145 -42.69 -23.88 0.59
C ALA A 145 -42.87 -25.26 -0.06
N SER A 146 -42.69 -26.29 0.79
CA SER A 146 -43.28 -27.64 0.70
C SER A 146 -42.62 -28.55 -0.36
N GLN A 147 -42.27 -29.82 -0.10
CA GLN A 147 -43.00 -30.85 0.64
C GLN A 147 -42.09 -31.95 1.21
N SER A 148 -42.60 -32.57 2.26
CA SER A 148 -42.17 -33.74 3.04
C SER A 148 -42.38 -35.08 2.33
N ASP A 149 -41.50 -36.06 2.58
CA ASP A 149 -41.73 -37.52 2.67
C ASP A 149 -40.44 -38.14 3.25
N ILE A 150 -40.33 -38.57 4.52
CA ILE A 150 -40.80 -39.78 5.22
C ILE A 150 -40.17 -41.12 4.75
N SER A 151 -39.50 -41.77 5.73
CA SER A 151 -39.00 -43.17 5.84
C SER A 151 -37.58 -43.43 5.27
N THR A 152 -36.65 -44.15 5.92
CA THR A 152 -36.74 -45.28 6.87
C THR A 152 -35.44 -45.39 7.70
N ALA A 153 -35.56 -45.87 8.94
CA ALA A 153 -34.48 -46.13 9.90
C ALA A 153 -33.81 -47.51 9.77
N MET A 154 -32.60 -47.64 10.34
CA MET A 154 -31.89 -48.81 10.93
C MET A 154 -30.40 -48.78 10.50
N ASP A 155 -29.39 -49.20 11.25
CA ASP A 155 -29.10 -49.48 12.67
C ASP A 155 -27.64 -49.99 12.68
N THR A 156 -26.91 -49.82 13.80
CA THR A 156 -25.62 -50.44 14.19
C THR A 156 -24.35 -50.07 13.40
N SER A 157 -23.11 -50.15 13.89
CA SER A 157 -22.42 -50.01 15.17
C SER A 157 -20.92 -50.21 14.83
N GLU A 158 -20.03 -49.43 15.44
CA GLU A 158 -18.61 -49.77 15.75
C GLU A 158 -17.59 -50.08 14.63
N HIS A 159 -16.54 -49.24 14.52
CA HIS A 159 -15.19 -49.57 15.03
C HIS A 159 -14.24 -48.38 14.81
N SER A 160 -13.77 -47.79 15.91
CA SER A 160 -12.67 -46.82 15.92
C SER A 160 -11.37 -47.47 15.44
N THR A 161 -10.80 -46.97 14.36
CA THR A 161 -9.38 -47.16 14.06
C THR A 161 -8.83 -45.85 13.54
N LEU A 162 -8.00 -45.20 14.37
CA LEU A 162 -7.29 -43.97 14.03
C LEU A 162 -6.32 -44.26 12.87
N PRO A 163 -6.36 -43.53 11.75
CA PRO A 163 -5.28 -43.59 10.78
C PRO A 163 -4.04 -42.85 11.35
N PRO A 164 -2.82 -43.25 10.96
CA PRO A 164 -1.61 -42.51 11.32
C PRO A 164 -1.74 -41.06 10.83
N ILE A 165 -1.39 -40.10 11.69
CA ILE A 165 -1.23 -38.71 11.30
C ILE A 165 -0.05 -38.66 10.32
N GLU A 166 -0.34 -38.73 9.03
CA GLU A 166 0.56 -38.25 8.01
C GLU A 166 0.71 -36.74 8.24
N LEU A 167 1.85 -36.34 8.81
CA LEU A 167 2.29 -34.96 8.65
C LEU A 167 2.27 -34.68 7.14
N PRO A 168 1.60 -33.60 6.66
CA PRO A 168 1.72 -33.24 5.27
C PRO A 168 3.19 -32.92 5.01
N ASN A 169 3.84 -33.84 4.31
CA ASN A 169 5.12 -33.60 3.67
C ASN A 169 4.84 -32.52 2.62
N VAL A 170 4.93 -31.26 3.03
CA VAL A 170 4.98 -30.14 2.11
C VAL A 170 6.34 -30.26 1.44
N GLU A 171 6.40 -31.12 0.42
CA GLU A 171 7.50 -31.07 -0.53
C GLU A 171 7.55 -29.62 -1.02
N PRO A 172 8.69 -28.93 -0.89
CA PRO A 172 8.87 -27.64 -1.55
C PRO A 172 8.90 -27.93 -3.05
N GLY A 173 7.71 -28.02 -3.65
CA GLY A 173 7.54 -28.12 -5.08
C GLY A 173 8.17 -26.89 -5.68
N VAL A 174 9.33 -27.07 -6.31
CA VAL A 174 10.01 -26.02 -7.05
C VAL A 174 8.99 -25.42 -8.02
N ARG A 175 8.79 -24.11 -7.93
CA ARG A 175 7.97 -23.39 -8.91
C ARG A 175 8.57 -23.64 -10.29
N ASP A 176 7.75 -24.05 -11.25
CA ASP A 176 8.10 -23.97 -12.67
C ASP A 176 8.07 -22.49 -13.08
N ILE A 177 9.09 -21.74 -12.65
CA ILE A 177 9.31 -20.35 -13.07
C ILE A 177 10.07 -20.38 -14.38
N ASP A 178 9.61 -19.63 -15.37
CA ASP A 178 10.37 -19.35 -16.58
C ASP A 178 11.79 -18.86 -16.20
N PRO A 179 12.87 -19.45 -16.74
CA PRO A 179 14.24 -19.04 -16.45
C PRO A 179 14.47 -17.52 -16.58
N GLU A 180 13.85 -16.85 -17.56
CA GLU A 180 14.00 -15.40 -17.73
C GLU A 180 13.36 -14.60 -16.58
N VAL A 181 12.20 -15.06 -16.11
CA VAL A 181 11.50 -14.47 -14.96
C VAL A 181 12.30 -14.71 -13.69
N LEU A 182 12.87 -15.91 -13.52
CA LEU A 182 13.74 -16.23 -12.40
C LEU A 182 14.99 -15.33 -12.38
N ASP A 183 15.67 -15.16 -13.50
CA ASP A 183 16.85 -14.29 -13.61
C ASP A 183 16.51 -12.83 -13.27
N SER A 184 15.35 -12.35 -13.73
CA SER A 184 14.84 -11.02 -13.38
C SER A 184 14.60 -10.88 -11.86
N LEU A 185 14.00 -11.89 -11.23
CA LEU A 185 13.74 -11.91 -9.78
C LEU A 185 15.04 -11.95 -8.97
N ILE A 186 16.01 -12.77 -9.38
CA ILE A 186 17.34 -12.81 -8.76
C ILE A 186 18.06 -11.46 -8.93
N CYS A 187 17.96 -10.83 -10.09
CA CYS A 187 18.51 -9.49 -10.31
C CYS A 187 17.86 -8.44 -9.40
N LYS A 188 16.53 -8.45 -9.25
CA LYS A 188 15.82 -7.57 -8.31
C LYS A 188 16.27 -7.81 -6.86
N GLY A 189 16.40 -9.09 -6.45
CA GLY A 189 16.89 -9.46 -5.11
C GLY A 189 18.32 -8.97 -4.83
N ARG A 190 19.24 -9.09 -5.81
CA ARG A 190 20.62 -8.59 -5.69
C ARG A 190 20.67 -7.07 -5.55
N LYS A 191 19.86 -6.33 -6.32
CA LYS A 191 19.73 -4.87 -6.21
C LYS A 191 19.21 -4.47 -4.82
N LEU A 192 18.20 -5.16 -4.30
CA LEU A 192 17.70 -4.93 -2.93
C LEU A 192 18.78 -5.11 -1.87
N TYR A 193 19.55 -6.19 -1.95
CA TYR A 193 20.64 -6.44 -1.01
C TYR A 193 21.72 -5.35 -1.06
N ALA A 194 22.04 -4.84 -2.25
CA ALA A 194 22.97 -3.72 -2.42
C ALA A 194 22.44 -2.44 -1.75
N LEU A 195 21.15 -2.11 -1.92
CA LEU A 195 20.51 -0.97 -1.26
C LEU A 195 20.57 -1.09 0.26
N VAL A 196 20.27 -2.27 0.82
CA VAL A 196 20.38 -2.51 2.27
C VAL A 196 21.81 -2.32 2.75
N LYS A 197 22.81 -2.81 2.01
CA LYS A 197 24.22 -2.60 2.37
C LYS A 197 24.62 -1.12 2.38
N ALA A 198 23.99 -0.30 1.53
CA ALA A 198 24.28 1.12 1.41
C ALA A 198 23.64 1.98 2.51
N LEU A 199 22.66 1.45 3.28
CA LEU A 199 22.03 2.22 4.36
C LEU A 199 23.08 2.67 5.40
N PRO A 200 23.05 3.93 5.86
CA PRO A 200 24.05 4.45 6.80
C PRO A 200 23.93 3.83 8.19
N ASN A 201 22.71 3.62 8.69
CA ASN A 201 22.46 3.13 10.04
C ASN A 201 22.61 1.59 10.13
N PRO A 202 23.52 1.06 10.97
CA PRO A 202 23.69 -0.38 11.16
C PRO A 202 22.45 -1.10 11.67
N LYS A 203 21.63 -0.45 12.52
CA LYS A 203 20.42 -1.07 13.05
C LYS A 203 19.41 -1.30 11.93
N ASP A 204 19.18 -0.29 11.09
CA ASP A 204 18.27 -0.39 9.96
C ASP A 204 18.76 -1.44 8.96
N ARG A 205 20.08 -1.53 8.73
CA ARG A 205 20.68 -2.61 7.91
C ARG A 205 20.30 -4.01 8.40
N GLU A 206 20.49 -4.30 9.68
CA GLU A 206 20.19 -5.64 10.22
C GLU A 206 18.71 -5.96 10.14
N VAL A 207 17.87 -4.98 10.45
CA VAL A 207 16.43 -5.14 10.39
C VAL A 207 16.01 -5.40 8.93
N TYR A 208 16.45 -4.60 7.95
CA TYR A 208 16.13 -4.80 6.54
C TYR A 208 16.72 -6.08 5.94
N LYS A 209 17.90 -6.54 6.37
CA LYS A 209 18.43 -7.85 5.99
C LYS A 209 17.48 -8.97 6.39
N GLN A 210 16.89 -8.90 7.58
CA GLN A 210 15.94 -9.91 8.03
C GLN A 210 14.66 -9.90 7.19
N GLU A 211 14.16 -8.72 6.80
CA GLU A 211 13.03 -8.65 5.88
C GLU A 211 13.37 -9.19 4.49
N LEU A 212 14.55 -8.89 3.95
CA LEU A 212 15.00 -9.46 2.68
C LEU A 212 15.03 -10.99 2.72
N LYS A 213 15.45 -11.57 3.84
CA LYS A 213 15.39 -13.03 4.05
C LYS A 213 13.95 -13.54 4.03
N ASN A 214 13.03 -12.85 4.69
CA ASN A 214 11.62 -13.25 4.77
C ASN A 214 10.93 -13.16 3.40
N VAL A 215 11.10 -12.04 2.67
CA VAL A 215 10.48 -11.84 1.35
C VAL A 215 11.17 -12.69 0.28
N GLY A 216 12.47 -12.94 0.39
CA GLY A 216 13.19 -13.86 -0.50
C GLY A 216 12.65 -15.29 -0.41
N GLY A 217 12.16 -15.69 0.76
CA GLY A 217 11.49 -16.99 0.96
C GLY A 217 10.24 -17.20 0.10
N ILE A 218 9.62 -16.14 -0.43
CA ILE A 218 8.46 -16.24 -1.34
C ILE A 218 8.80 -17.05 -2.59
N LEU A 219 10.04 -16.98 -3.07
CA LEU A 219 10.49 -17.71 -4.26
C LEU A 219 10.49 -19.24 -4.08
N ALA A 220 10.53 -19.72 -2.83
CA ALA A 220 10.62 -21.15 -2.54
C ALA A 220 9.28 -21.90 -2.65
N TYR A 221 8.15 -21.19 -2.73
CA TYR A 221 6.82 -21.80 -2.70
C TYR A 221 6.15 -21.82 -4.06
N LYS A 222 5.58 -22.95 -4.47
CA LYS A 222 4.79 -23.08 -5.70
C LYS A 222 3.67 -22.04 -5.82
N ASP A 223 2.86 -21.95 -4.77
CA ASP A 223 1.71 -21.05 -4.62
C ASP A 223 1.92 -20.21 -3.34
N PRO A 224 2.70 -19.12 -3.39
CA PRO A 224 3.08 -18.37 -2.20
C PRO A 224 1.89 -17.66 -1.55
N GLU A 225 0.80 -17.39 -2.28
CA GLU A 225 -0.44 -16.85 -1.75
C GLU A 225 -1.12 -17.78 -0.72
N LYS A 226 -0.80 -19.08 -0.73
CA LYS A 226 -1.31 -20.07 0.26
C LYS A 226 -0.24 -20.53 1.25
N SER A 227 0.95 -19.96 1.19
CA SER A 227 2.09 -20.38 2.01
C SER A 227 2.13 -19.70 3.38
N SER A 228 3.05 -20.11 4.23
CA SER A 228 3.35 -19.41 5.49
C SER A 228 3.88 -17.98 5.32
N VAL A 229 4.32 -17.61 4.11
CA VAL A 229 4.75 -16.24 3.78
C VAL A 229 3.65 -15.43 3.05
N ALA A 230 2.45 -15.99 2.88
CA ALA A 230 1.32 -15.33 2.22
C ALA A 230 0.99 -13.95 2.81
N LYS A 231 1.25 -13.75 4.10
CA LYS A 231 1.08 -12.45 4.76
C LYS A 231 1.82 -11.31 4.02
N TYR A 232 2.98 -11.57 3.42
CA TYR A 232 3.74 -10.57 2.67
C TYR A 232 3.05 -10.13 1.37
N LEU A 233 2.15 -10.96 0.86
CA LEU A 233 1.39 -10.75 -0.38
C LEU A 233 0.00 -10.14 -0.10
N ALA A 234 -0.29 -9.75 1.14
CA ALA A 234 -1.59 -9.19 1.50
C ALA A 234 -1.72 -7.71 1.06
N TYR A 235 -2.96 -7.26 0.82
CA TYR A 235 -3.27 -5.89 0.39
C TYR A 235 -2.78 -4.83 1.36
N GLN A 236 -2.81 -5.13 2.66
CA GLN A 236 -2.40 -4.24 3.75
C GLN A 236 -0.96 -3.74 3.57
N ARG A 237 -0.08 -4.52 2.94
CA ARG A 237 1.28 -4.07 2.64
C ARG A 237 1.29 -2.95 1.60
N ARG A 238 0.47 -3.05 0.55
CA ARG A 238 0.33 -1.99 -0.47
C ARG A 238 -0.21 -0.71 0.16
N GLU A 239 -1.27 -0.82 0.98
CA GLU A 239 -1.85 0.32 1.68
C GLU A 239 -0.85 1.02 2.57
N ALA A 240 -0.13 0.26 3.39
CA ALA A 240 0.78 0.86 4.35
C ALA A 240 1.99 1.53 3.68
N VAL A 241 2.49 1.02 2.54
CA VAL A 241 3.51 1.70 1.73
C VAL A 241 2.92 2.96 1.08
N ALA A 242 1.70 2.89 0.55
CA ALA A 242 1.04 4.06 -0.04
C ALA A 242 0.81 5.17 1.00
N ASP A 243 0.43 4.83 2.23
CA ASP A 243 0.27 5.77 3.33
C ASP A 243 1.61 6.37 3.79
N GLN A 244 2.67 5.57 3.79
CA GLN A 244 4.03 6.04 4.07
C GLN A 244 4.48 7.08 3.05
N ILE A 245 4.32 6.79 1.75
CA ILE A 245 4.64 7.70 0.66
C ILE A 245 3.79 8.96 0.71
N ASN A 246 2.48 8.82 0.91
CA ASN A 246 1.58 9.96 1.02
C ASN A 246 1.97 10.91 2.18
N ARG A 247 2.42 10.36 3.32
CA ARG A 247 2.94 11.15 4.44
C ARG A 247 4.26 11.86 4.10
N ALA A 248 5.13 11.24 3.31
CA ALA A 248 6.38 11.85 2.88
C ALA A 248 6.13 12.99 1.88
N VAL A 249 5.26 12.78 0.89
CA VAL A 249 4.87 13.81 -0.09
C VAL A 249 4.23 15.02 0.59
N LEU A 250 3.48 14.82 1.67
CA LEU A 250 2.88 15.91 2.46
C LEU A 250 3.88 16.79 3.22
N ARG A 251 5.15 16.37 3.30
CA ARG A 251 6.23 17.10 3.99
C ARG A 251 7.15 17.86 3.04
N GLU A 252 6.93 17.72 1.74
CA GLU A 252 7.55 18.58 0.72
C GLU A 252 6.95 19.98 0.74
#